data_AF-A0A7K2J450-F1
#
_entry.id   AF-A0A7K2J450-F1
#
_cell.length_a   1.000
_cell.length_b   1.000
_cell.length_c   1.000
_cell.angle_alpha   90.00
_cell.angle_beta   90.00
_cell.angle_gamma   90.00
#
_symmetry.space_group_name_H-M   'P 1'
#
loop_
_entity.id
_entity.type
_entity.pdbx_description
1 polymer ?
#
loop_
_entity_poly.entity_id
_entity_poly.type
_entity_poly.pdbx_seq_one_letter_code
_entity_poly.pdbx_strand_id
1 'polypeptide(L)' 'MTVEEFEEFYARAVARLTGQLYVMTGDIQEAQDVVQEAFVKAWVRRGRLERDGQPEAWIRTVAWRLAVSRWRFRRRSAD' A
#
# COMPACT_ATOMS: atom_id res chain seq x y z
N MET A 1 -9.66 -14.88 1.33
CA MET A 1 -8.23 -15.11 1.21
C MET A 1 -7.80 -15.81 2.47
N THR A 2 -7.34 -17.05 2.33
CA THR A 2 -6.58 -17.77 3.35
C THR A 2 -5.26 -17.05 3.63
N VAL A 3 -4.46 -17.60 4.54
CA VAL A 3 -3.13 -17.06 4.84
C VAL A 3 -2.23 -17.21 3.60
N GLU A 4 -2.23 -18.39 3.02
CA GLU A 4 -1.38 -18.78 1.89
C GLU A 4 -1.72 -17.97 0.62
N GLU A 5 -3.01 -17.78 0.33
CA GLU A 5 -3.45 -16.94 -0.79
C GLU A 5 -3.01 -15.48 -0.64
N PHE A 6 -2.98 -14.98 0.60
CA PHE A 6 -2.53 -13.62 0.87
C PHE A 6 -1.01 -13.49 0.80
N GLU A 7 -0.26 -14.48 1.29
CA GLU A 7 1.21 -14.53 1.16
C GLU A 7 1.63 -14.58 -0.32
N GLU A 8 0.95 -15.39 -1.12
CA GLU A 8 1.20 -15.48 -2.56
C GLU A 8 0.85 -14.16 -3.28
N PHE A 9 -0.27 -13.54 -2.92
CA PHE A 9 -0.63 -12.20 -3.40
C PHE A 9 0.43 -11.16 -3.03
N TYR A 10 0.89 -11.15 -1.77
CA TYR A 10 1.94 -10.25 -1.30
C TYR A 10 3.23 -10.43 -2.11
N ALA A 11 3.73 -11.66 -2.24
CA ALA A 11 4.96 -11.97 -2.95
C ALA A 11 4.93 -11.51 -4.41
N ARG A 12 3.76 -11.61 -5.08
CA ARG A 12 3.57 -11.18 -6.47
C ARG A 12 3.43 -9.67 -6.65
N ALA A 13 2.89 -8.97 -5.65
CA ALA A 13 2.46 -7.57 -5.82
C ALA A 13 3.40 -6.56 -5.15
N VAL A 14 4.08 -6.91 -4.05
CA VAL A 14 4.80 -5.94 -3.21
C VAL A 14 5.89 -5.17 -3.96
N ALA A 15 6.73 -5.84 -4.76
CA ALA A 15 7.82 -5.19 -5.48
C ALA A 15 7.29 -4.22 -6.54
N ARG A 16 6.26 -4.62 -7.29
CA ARG A 16 5.66 -3.80 -8.34
C ARG A 16 4.91 -2.60 -7.77
N LEU A 17 4.18 -2.77 -6.68
CA LEU A 17 3.51 -1.68 -5.98
C LEU A 17 4.51 -0.69 -5.37
N THR A 18 5.60 -1.20 -4.78
CA THR A 18 6.70 -0.36 -4.28
C THR A 18 7.31 0.46 -5.41
N GLY A 19 7.60 -0.16 -6.57
CA GLY A 19 8.11 0.56 -7.74
C GLY A 19 7.15 1.64 -8.26
N GLN A 20 5.84 1.36 -8.31
CA GLN A 20 4.82 2.36 -8.67
C GLN A 20 4.81 3.54 -7.69
N LEU A 21 4.80 3.26 -6.38
CA LEU A 21 4.79 4.32 -5.38
C LEU A 21 6.11 5.09 -5.35
N TYR A 22 7.23 4.46 -5.64
CA TYR A 22 8.52 5.14 -5.80
C TYR A 22 8.46 6.16 -6.93
N VAL A 23 7.93 5.79 -8.11
CA VAL A 23 7.74 6.74 -9.22
C VAL A 23 6.82 7.91 -8.83
N MET A 24 5.78 7.65 -8.03
CA MET A 24 4.83 8.69 -7.61
C MET A 24 5.34 9.60 -6.49
N THR A 25 6.24 9.12 -5.64
CA THR A 25 6.70 9.83 -4.42
C THR A 25 8.12 10.38 -4.55
N GLY A 26 8.94 9.81 -5.43
CA GLY A 26 10.37 10.10 -5.54
C GLY A 26 11.21 9.60 -4.36
N ASP A 27 10.63 8.81 -3.45
CA ASP A 27 11.26 8.38 -2.20
C ASP A 27 11.00 6.88 -2.00
N ILE A 28 12.08 6.09 -2.06
CA ILE A 28 11.98 4.63 -1.93
C ILE A 28 11.61 4.19 -0.51
N GLN A 29 12.04 4.93 0.51
CA GLN A 29 11.73 4.60 1.90
C GLN A 29 10.24 4.86 2.16
N GLU A 30 9.73 6.03 1.76
CA GLU A 30 8.30 6.33 1.86
C GLU A 30 7.47 5.32 1.07
N ALA A 31 7.89 4.97 -0.15
CA ALA A 31 7.20 3.97 -0.98
C ALA A 31 7.12 2.60 -0.29
N GLN A 32 8.22 2.11 0.26
CA GLN A 32 8.27 0.85 1.00
C GLN A 32 7.35 0.89 2.23
N ASP A 33 7.39 1.97 3.00
CA ASP A 33 6.59 2.11 4.21
C ASP A 33 5.09 2.13 3.93
N VAL A 34 4.64 2.95 2.97
CA VAL A 34 3.21 3.08 2.70
C VAL A 34 2.63 1.83 2.05
N VAL A 35 3.42 1.10 1.25
CA VAL A 35 3.01 -0.19 0.67
C VAL A 35 2.90 -1.24 1.76
N GLN A 36 3.90 -1.36 2.64
CA GLN A 36 3.85 -2.29 3.76
C GLN A 36 2.66 -2.00 4.69
N GLU A 37 2.46 -0.73 5.05
CA GLU A 37 1.32 -0.33 5.89
C GLU A 37 -0.03 -0.64 5.21
N ALA A 38 -0.12 -0.46 3.88
CA ALA A 38 -1.31 -0.84 3.12
C ALA A 38 -1.56 -2.36 3.14
N PHE A 39 -0.52 -3.19 3.02
CA PHE A 39 -0.62 -4.65 3.15
C PHE A 39 -1.05 -5.07 4.56
N VAL A 40 -0.51 -4.46 5.62
CA VAL A 40 -0.96 -4.70 7.01
C VAL A 40 -2.45 -4.38 7.15
N LYS A 41 -2.91 -3.26 6.58
CA LYS A 41 -4.35 -2.89 6.59
C LYS A 41 -5.21 -3.83 5.76
N ALA A 42 -4.66 -4.40 4.69
CA ALA A 42 -5.34 -5.39 3.85
C ALA A 42 -5.47 -6.74 4.55
N TRP A 43 -4.47 -7.18 5.32
CA TRP A 43 -4.51 -8.43 6.07
C TRP A 43 -5.76 -8.54 6.95
N VAL A 44 -6.07 -7.46 7.68
CA VAL A 44 -7.26 -7.35 8.53
C VAL A 44 -8.56 -7.37 7.71
N ARG A 45 -8.51 -6.93 6.44
CA ARG A 45 -9.66 -6.80 5.53
C ARG A 45 -9.74 -7.88 4.45
N ARG A 46 -8.89 -8.89 4.48
CA ARG A 46 -8.66 -9.83 3.37
C ARG A 46 -9.91 -10.54 2.88
N GLY A 47 -10.84 -10.90 3.78
CA GLY A 47 -12.13 -11.50 3.40
C GLY A 47 -13.11 -10.55 2.71
N ARG A 48 -12.91 -9.23 2.81
CA ARG A 48 -13.66 -8.23 2.02
C ARG A 48 -12.98 -7.97 0.69
N LEU A 49 -11.65 -7.86 0.67
CA LEU A 49 -10.90 -7.62 -0.56
C LEU A 49 -11.08 -8.74 -1.59
N GLU A 50 -11.19 -9.97 -1.13
CA GLU A 50 -11.56 -11.13 -1.96
C GLU A 50 -12.92 -10.94 -2.64
N ARG A 51 -13.94 -10.53 -1.87
CA ARG A 51 -15.29 -10.32 -2.37
C ARG A 51 -15.38 -9.17 -3.36
N ASP A 52 -14.60 -8.11 -3.14
CA ASP A 52 -14.57 -6.92 -4.00
C ASP A 52 -13.72 -7.15 -5.29
N GLY A 53 -12.94 -8.24 -5.36
CA GLY A 53 -12.25 -8.72 -6.57
C GLY A 53 -11.05 -7.89 -7.04
N GLN A 54 -10.68 -6.81 -6.34
CA GLN A 54 -9.62 -5.89 -6.76
C GLN A 54 -8.63 -5.54 -5.63
N PRO A 55 -8.00 -6.55 -4.99
CA PRO A 55 -7.14 -6.33 -3.82
C PRO A 55 -5.96 -5.41 -4.13
N GLU A 56 -5.33 -5.56 -5.29
CA GLU A 56 -4.15 -4.76 -5.63
C GLU A 56 -4.46 -3.28 -5.88
N ALA A 57 -5.55 -2.98 -6.60
CA ALA A 57 -6.00 -1.62 -6.83
C ALA A 57 -6.33 -0.91 -5.50
N TRP A 58 -6.89 -1.67 -4.55
CA TRP A 58 -7.13 -1.20 -3.20
C TRP A 58 -5.82 -0.88 -2.46
N ILE A 59 -4.84 -1.78 -2.50
CA ILE A 59 -3.51 -1.55 -1.88
C ILE A 59 -2.89 -0.27 -2.42
N ARG A 60 -2.83 -0.12 -3.76
CA ARG A 60 -2.28 1.07 -4.41
C ARG A 60 -2.98 2.35 -3.95
N THR A 61 -4.31 2.32 -3.88
CA THR A 61 -5.11 3.47 -3.44
C THR A 61 -4.81 3.85 -1.99
N VAL A 62 -4.72 2.85 -1.10
CA VAL A 62 -4.42 3.09 0.32
C VAL A 62 -2.99 3.59 0.50
N ALA A 63 -2.01 2.95 -0.13
CA ALA A 63 -0.62 3.37 -0.10
C ALA A 63 -0.45 4.83 -0.58
N TRP A 64 -1.07 5.19 -1.70
CA TRP A 64 -1.05 6.56 -2.21
C TRP A 64 -1.67 7.58 -1.23
N ARG A 65 -2.81 7.24 -0.63
CA ARG A 65 -3.46 8.11 0.38
C ARG A 65 -2.58 8.31 1.61
N LEU A 66 -1.84 7.28 2.04
CA LEU A 66 -0.90 7.38 3.14
C LEU A 66 0.25 8.33 2.79
N ALA A 67 0.86 8.16 1.62
CA ALA A 67 1.94 9.05 1.16
C ALA A 67 1.47 10.51 1.08
N VAL A 68 0.31 10.76 0.48
CA VAL A 68 -0.27 12.12 0.41
C VAL A 68 -0.54 12.69 1.79
N SER A 69 -1.07 11.89 2.73
CA SER A 69 -1.34 12.33 4.10
C SER A 69 -0.04 12.74 4.81
N ARG A 70 1.00 11.90 4.74
CA ARG A 70 2.32 12.15 5.32
C ARG A 70 2.99 13.39 4.71
N TRP A 71 2.91 13.57 3.39
CA TRP A 71 3.41 14.77 2.71
C TRP A 71 2.69 16.04 3.18
N ARG A 72 1.35 16.01 3.26
CA ARG A 72 0.58 17.16 3.77
C ARG A 72 0.92 17.48 5.22
N PHE A 73 1.15 16.47 6.05
CA PHE A 73 1.57 16.65 7.43
C PHE A 73 2.96 17.29 7.53
N ARG A 74 3.96 16.74 6.83
CA ARG A 74 5.33 17.30 6.79
C ARG A 74 5.36 18.76 6.34
N ARG A 75 4.52 19.14 5.37
CA ARG A 75 4.40 20.54 4.92
C ARG A 75 3.84 21.45 6.02
N ARG A 76 2.78 21.04 6.74
CA ARG A 76 2.20 21.84 7.82
C ARG A 76 3.10 21.97 9.05
N SER A 77 3.97 21.00 9.29
CA SER A 77 4.88 21.01 10.44
C SER A 77 6.18 21.79 10.16
N ALA A 78 6.41 22.19 8.91
CA ALA A 78 7.54 23.01 8.50
C ALA A 78 7.21 24.52 8.45
N ASP A 79 5.92 24.86 8.49
CA ASP A 79 5.38 26.21 8.65
C ASP A 79 5.23 26.55 10.15
#